data_AF-A0A1K2ISV0-F1
#
_entry.id   AF-A0A1K2ISV0-F1
#
_cell.length_a   1.000
_cell.length_b   1.000
_cell.length_c   1.000
_cell.angle_alpha   90.00
_cell.angle_beta   90.00
_cell.angle_gamma   90.00
#
_symmetry.space_group_name_H-M   'P 1'
#
loop_
_entity.id
_entity.type
_entity.pdbx_description
1 polymer ?
#
loop_
_entity_poly.entity_id
_entity_poly.type
_entity_poly.pdbx_seq_one_letter_code
_entity_poly.pdbx_strand_id
1 'polypeptide(L)' 'MDIVIIFFNFERNKINGMAKGKICPYCGHYMYAREEIYISGGTWVIYHCINQKCKRIKEEFEESGPPVKKDDGKQK' A
#
# COMPACT_ATOMS: atom_id res chain seq x y z
N MET A 1 -23.60 34.12 -18.23
CA MET A 1 -23.58 34.51 -16.80
C MET A 1 -24.39 33.46 -16.06
N ASP A 2 -23.88 33.03 -14.91
CA ASP A 2 -24.61 32.31 -13.85
C ASP A 2 -24.86 30.80 -13.97
N ILE A 3 -23.92 30.02 -14.51
CA ILE A 3 -23.74 28.61 -14.08
C ILE A 3 -22.26 28.39 -13.75
N VAL A 4 -21.73 29.27 -12.91
CA VAL A 4 -20.56 28.96 -12.10
C VAL A 4 -21.10 28.18 -10.88
N ILE A 5 -20.34 27.24 -10.33
CA ILE A 5 -20.52 26.72 -8.94
C ILE A 5 -21.58 25.60 -8.71
N ILE A 6 -21.60 24.50 -9.48
CA ILE A 6 -22.14 23.21 -8.95
C ILE A 6 -21.14 22.03 -9.07
N PHE A 7 -20.05 22.15 -9.82
CA PHE A 7 -18.98 21.12 -9.78
C PHE A 7 -17.82 21.50 -8.85
N PHE A 8 -18.13 22.30 -7.80
CA PHE A 8 -17.24 22.46 -6.67
C PHE A 8 -17.30 21.19 -5.81
N ASN A 9 -16.24 20.37 -5.91
CA ASN A 9 -15.73 19.43 -4.90
C ASN A 9 -16.40 18.05 -4.72
N PHE A 10 -15.52 17.11 -4.35
CA PHE A 10 -15.77 15.76 -3.82
C PHE A 10 -15.92 14.71 -4.93
N GLU A 11 -14.87 14.01 -5.36
CA GLU A 11 -14.32 12.87 -4.63
C GLU A 11 -12.78 12.80 -4.72
N ARG A 12 -12.11 13.40 -3.74
CA ARG A 12 -10.74 13.00 -3.37
C ARG A 12 -10.86 11.71 -2.56
N ASN A 13 -10.01 10.73 -2.85
CA ASN A 13 -9.71 9.53 -2.06
C ASN A 13 -10.53 8.27 -2.34
N LYS A 14 -10.17 7.55 -3.40
CA LYS A 14 -10.10 6.08 -3.30
C LYS A 14 -9.01 5.48 -4.18
N ILE A 15 -7.75 5.83 -3.87
CA ILE A 15 -6.57 5.05 -4.30
C ILE A 15 -6.13 4.17 -3.12
N ASN A 16 -7.04 3.36 -2.58
CA ASN A 16 -6.75 2.41 -1.48
C ASN A 16 -6.86 0.97 -2.00
N GLY A 17 -6.16 0.66 -3.09
CA GLY A 17 -6.21 -0.69 -3.69
C GLY A 17 -4.95 -1.12 -4.43
N MET A 18 -3.98 -0.23 -4.63
CA MET A 18 -2.64 -0.64 -5.01
C MET A 18 -1.87 -0.79 -3.71
N ALA A 19 -1.32 -1.98 -3.44
CA ALA A 19 -0.46 -2.24 -2.28
C ALA A 19 0.39 -0.99 -2.03
N LYS A 20 0.15 -0.30 -0.90
CA LYS A 20 0.77 1.01 -0.63
C LYS A 20 2.27 0.81 -0.71
N GLY A 21 2.87 1.14 -1.85
CA GLY A 21 4.31 1.07 -2.03
C GLY A 21 4.91 2.04 -1.03
N LYS A 22 5.39 1.52 0.10
CA LYS A 22 5.90 2.36 1.17
C LYS A 22 7.21 2.94 0.71
N ILE A 23 7.47 4.19 1.03
CA ILE A 23 8.78 4.79 0.78
C ILE A 23 9.64 4.59 2.02
N CYS A 24 10.87 4.13 1.83
CA CYS A 24 11.83 4.01 2.92
C CYS A 24 12.20 5.42 3.41
N PRO A 25 11.95 5.76 4.68
CA PRO A 25 12.19 7.12 5.20
C PRO A 25 13.67 7.51 5.25
N TYR A 26 14.58 6.55 5.06
CA TYR A 26 16.02 6.79 5.12
C TYR A 26 16.66 7.03 3.76
N CYS A 27 16.27 6.24 2.75
CA CYS A 27 16.90 6.31 1.43
C CYS A 27 15.94 6.82 0.34
N GLY A 28 14.68 7.10 0.68
CA GLY A 28 13.67 7.59 -0.28
C GLY A 28 13.27 6.58 -1.36
N HIS A 29 13.78 5.35 -1.33
CA HIS A 29 13.43 4.32 -2.30
C HIS A 29 12.17 3.56 -1.89
N TYR A 30 11.50 2.96 -2.88
CA TYR A 30 10.32 2.14 -2.66
C TYR A 30 10.62 0.88 -1.84
N MET A 31 9.65 0.50 -1.04
CA MET A 31 9.61 -0.74 -0.30
C MET A 31 8.46 -1.59 -0.83
N TYR A 32 8.72 -2.89 -0.99
CA TYR A 32 7.77 -3.87 -1.48
C TYR A 32 7.45 -4.87 -0.38
N ALA A 33 6.21 -5.36 -0.33
CA ALA A 33 5.83 -6.45 0.55
C ALA A 33 6.56 -7.73 0.11
N ARG A 34 7.46 -8.24 0.94
CA ARG A 34 8.21 -9.47 0.67
C ARG A 34 7.49 -10.68 1.26
N GLU A 35 6.92 -10.52 2.44
CA GLU A 35 6.30 -11.60 3.19
C GLU A 35 5.04 -11.11 3.90
N GLU A 36 4.06 -11.99 4.00
CA GLU A 36 2.79 -11.71 4.67
C GLU A 36 2.40 -12.88 5.54
N ILE A 37 2.22 -12.63 6.84
CA ILE A 37 1.90 -13.63 7.86
C ILE A 37 0.47 -13.38 8.32
N TYR A 38 -0.43 -14.27 7.93
CA TYR A 38 -1.84 -14.21 8.29
C TYR A 38 -2.06 -14.81 9.67
N ILE A 39 -2.68 -14.04 10.57
CA ILE A 39 -3.04 -14.49 11.91
C ILE A 39 -4.54 -14.24 12.15
N SER A 40 -5.10 -14.88 13.17
CA SER A 40 -6.47 -14.61 13.59
C SER A 40 -6.59 -13.15 14.07
N GLY A 41 -7.20 -12.30 13.23
CA GLY A 41 -7.40 -10.86 13.52
C GLY A 41 -6.68 -9.91 12.58
N GLY A 42 -5.80 -10.39 11.68
CA GLY A 42 -5.15 -9.51 10.72
C GLY A 42 -3.96 -10.14 10.01
N THR A 43 -3.21 -9.32 9.29
CA THR A 43 -2.04 -9.74 8.51
C THR A 43 -0.84 -8.89 8.88
N TRP A 44 0.27 -9.55 9.23
CA TRP A 44 1.56 -8.89 9.33
C TRP A 44 2.18 -8.83 7.94
N VAL A 45 2.47 -7.62 7.45
CA VAL A 45 3.11 -7.42 6.16
C VAL A 45 4.54 -6.92 6.39
N ILE A 46 5.51 -7.69 5.87
CA ILE A 46 6.93 -7.40 5.97
C ILE A 46 7.39 -6.74 4.68
N TYR A 47 7.76 -5.46 4.77
CA TYR A 47 8.21 -4.64 3.65
C TYR A 47 9.74 -4.59 3.59
N HIS A 48 10.30 -4.81 2.41
CA HIS A 48 11.73 -4.68 2.14
C HIS A 48 12.01 -3.48 1.24
N CYS A 49 13.03 -2.71 1.57
CA CYS A 49 13.53 -1.66 0.69
C CYS A 49 14.18 -2.28 -0.57
N ILE A 50 13.81 -1.75 -1.75
CA ILE A 50 14.38 -2.17 -3.04
C ILE A 50 15.87 -1.83 -3.15
N ASN A 51 16.32 -0.80 -2.43
CA ASN A 51 17.71 -0.40 -2.46
C ASN A 51 18.59 -1.43 -1.72
N GLN A 52 19.42 -2.15 -2.49
CA GLN A 52 20.32 -3.19 -1.98
C GLN A 52 21.38 -2.69 -1.00
N LYS A 53 21.70 -1.38 -0.99
CA LYS A 53 22.59 -0.81 0.03
C LYS A 53 21.87 -0.54 1.35
N CYS A 54 20.58 -0.18 1.27
CA CYS A 54 19.78 0.13 2.45
C CYS A 54 19.28 -1.15 3.13
N LYS A 55 18.69 -2.09 2.37
CA LYS A 55 18.16 -3.39 2.85
C LYS A 55 17.29 -3.30 4.11
N ARG A 56 16.70 -2.15 4.39
CA ARG A 56 15.86 -1.94 5.57
C ARG A 56 14.57 -2.71 5.43
N ILE A 57 14.12 -3.22 6.55
CA ILE A 57 12.89 -3.99 6.71
C ILE A 57 11.94 -3.15 7.55
N LYS A 58 10.66 -3.15 7.19
CA LYS A 58 9.59 -2.52 7.98
C LYS A 58 8.44 -3.51 8.09
N GLU A 59 8.01 -3.78 9.31
CA GLU A 59 6.86 -4.63 9.60
C GLU A 59 5.66 -3.74 9.92
N GLU A 60 4.49 -4.06 9.39
CA GLU A 60 3.24 -3.38 9.73
C GLU A 60 2.11 -4.39 9.82
N PHE A 61 1.31 -4.27 10.87
CA PHE A 61 0.13 -5.10 11.06
C PHE A 61 -1.08 -4.41 10.43
N GLU A 62 -1.71 -5.08 9.48
CA GLU A 62 -2.97 -4.68 8.88
C GLU A 62 -4.08 -5.51 9.55
N GLU A 63 -4.78 -4.88 10.51
CA GLU A 63 -5.97 -5.46 11.12
C GLU A 63 -7.04 -5.63 10.04
N SER A 64 -7.43 -6.87 9.79
CA SER A 64 -8.17 -7.21 8.57
C SER A 64 -9.61 -6.71 8.63
N GLY A 65 -9.95 -5.73 7.78
CA GLY A 65 -11.16 -5.85 6.96
C GLY A 65 -11.02 -7.02 5.96
N PRO A 66 -12.11 -7.50 5.33
CA PRO A 66 -12.18 -8.82 4.69
C PRO A 66 -11.01 -9.12 3.73
N PRO A 67 -10.59 -10.38 3.62
CA PRO A 67 -9.35 -10.77 2.97
C PRO A 67 -9.32 -10.29 1.51
N VAL A 68 -8.36 -9.41 1.20
CA VAL A 68 -8.03 -9.06 -0.17
C VAL A 68 -7.34 -10.27 -0.78
N LYS A 69 -8.07 -11.00 -1.62
CA LYS A 69 -7.48 -12.06 -2.45
C LYS A 69 -6.34 -11.42 -3.24
N LYS A 70 -5.12 -11.91 -3.07
CA LYS A 70 -4.04 -11.58 -3.98
C LYS A 70 -4.41 -12.21 -5.32
N ASP A 71 -4.82 -11.40 -6.28
CA ASP A 71 -4.73 -11.82 -7.66
C ASP A 71 -3.24 -12.01 -7.91
N ASP A 72 -2.79 -13.27 -8.00
CA ASP A 72 -1.48 -13.67 -8.46
C ASP A 72 -1.28 -13.13 -9.88
N GLY A 73 -0.96 -11.84 -9.96
CA GLY A 73 -0.56 -11.11 -11.14
C GLY A 73 0.82 -11.59 -11.56
N LYS A 74 0.85 -12.82 -12.06
CA LYS A 74 1.89 -13.38 -12.90
C LYS A 74 2.05 -12.44 -14.09
N GLN A 75 2.90 -11.42 -13.96
CA GLN A 75 3.39 -10.67 -15.10
C GLN A 75 4.16 -11.66 -15.97
N LYS A 76 3.50 -12.09 -17.05
CA LYS A 76 4.08 -12.89 -18.12
C LYS A 76 4.57 -11.95 -19.21
#